data_AF-A0A8I1RQV3-F1
#
_entry.id   AF-A0A8I1RQV3-F1
#
_cell.length_a   1.000
_cell.length_b   1.000
_cell.length_c   1.000
_cell.angle_alpha   90.00
_cell.angle_beta   90.00
_cell.angle_gamma   90.00
#
_symmetry.space_group_name_H-M   'P 1'
#
loop_
_entity.id
_entity.type
_entity.pdbx_description
1 polymer ?
#
loop_
_entity_poly.entity_id
_entity_poly.type
_entity_poly.pdbx_seq_one_letter_code
_entity_poly.pdbx_strand_id
1 'polypeptide(L)'
;MTSENRRGAQARFVGLAEAMAAEAFGVNMIEMRTRTRRHRAPEARQVAIYLAHTVCGISLRALSRFLGRHPSTAIHACRQVEAKRDGAEFDRALDRMERQLRRAVEARP
;
A
#
# COMPACT_ATOMS: atom_id res chain seq x y z
N MET A 1 -5.84 16.04 -18.22
CA MET A 1 -6.37 15.12 -17.18
C MET A 1 -6.76 15.94 -15.95
N THR A 2 -8.05 16.14 -15.69
CA THR A 2 -8.55 16.97 -14.58
C THR A 2 -8.10 16.41 -13.23
N SER A 3 -7.91 17.29 -12.24
CA SER A 3 -7.48 16.95 -10.86
C SER A 3 -8.38 15.86 -10.22
N GLU A 4 -9.67 15.90 -10.54
CA GLU A 4 -10.69 14.98 -10.04
C GLU A 4 -10.52 13.55 -10.58
N ASN A 5 -10.25 13.40 -11.88
CA ASN A 5 -10.01 12.10 -12.50
C ASN A 5 -8.74 11.43 -11.94
N ARG A 6 -7.69 12.23 -11.68
CA ARG A 6 -6.45 11.74 -11.03
C ARG A 6 -6.72 11.23 -9.61
N ARG A 7 -7.55 11.92 -8.83
CA ARG A 7 -7.85 11.53 -7.45
C ARG A 7 -8.68 10.25 -7.39
N GLY A 8 -9.68 10.09 -8.26
CA GLY A 8 -10.46 8.85 -8.37
C GLY A 8 -9.60 7.66 -8.78
N ALA A 9 -8.73 7.85 -9.77
CA ALA A 9 -7.72 6.88 -10.18
C ALA A 9 -6.79 6.44 -9.03
N GLN A 10 -6.32 7.39 -8.21
CA GLN A 10 -5.48 7.10 -7.04
C GLN A 10 -6.23 6.33 -5.96
N ALA A 11 -7.47 6.71 -5.65
CA ALA A 11 -8.27 6.03 -4.63
C ALA A 11 -8.49 4.54 -4.98
N ARG A 12 -8.76 4.25 -6.26
CA ARG A 12 -8.90 2.86 -6.74
C ARG A 12 -7.61 2.05 -6.53
N PHE A 13 -6.46 2.64 -6.83
CA PHE A 13 -5.17 1.96 -6.66
C PHE A 13 -4.77 1.76 -5.20
N VAL A 14 -5.03 2.75 -4.34
CA VAL A 14 -4.86 2.58 -2.89
C VAL A 14 -5.72 1.42 -2.39
N GLY A 15 -6.99 1.35 -2.82
CA GLY A 15 -7.89 0.25 -2.46
C GLY A 15 -7.41 -1.12 -2.94
N LEU A 16 -6.84 -1.20 -4.15
CA LEU A 16 -6.27 -2.44 -4.67
C LEU A 16 -5.03 -2.88 -3.88
N ALA A 17 -4.10 -1.96 -3.59
CA ALA A 17 -2.93 -2.24 -2.76
C ALA A 17 -3.33 -2.69 -1.34
N GLU A 18 -4.36 -2.06 -0.76
CA GLU A 18 -4.94 -2.46 0.52
C GLU A 18 -5.53 -3.87 0.48
N ALA A 19 -6.29 -4.22 -0.57
CA ALA A 19 -6.88 -5.55 -0.71
C ALA A 19 -5.81 -6.64 -0.84
N MET A 20 -4.80 -6.42 -1.70
CA MET A 20 -3.69 -7.36 -1.88
C MET A 20 -2.91 -7.58 -0.59
N ALA A 21 -2.63 -6.52 0.16
CA ALA A 21 -1.95 -6.65 1.45
C ALA A 21 -2.84 -7.35 2.49
N ALA A 22 -4.13 -7.02 2.55
CA ALA A 22 -5.05 -7.68 3.47
C ALA A 22 -5.09 -9.20 3.24
N GLU A 23 -5.15 -9.62 1.98
CA GLU A 23 -5.12 -11.02 1.57
C GLU A 23 -3.78 -11.69 1.93
N ALA A 24 -2.65 -11.09 1.53
CA ALA A 24 -1.32 -11.66 1.76
C ALA A 24 -0.98 -11.87 3.24
N PHE A 25 -1.53 -11.03 4.13
CA PHE A 25 -1.28 -11.09 5.57
C PHE A 25 -2.41 -11.76 6.36
N GLY A 26 -3.48 -12.21 5.69
CA GLY A 26 -4.63 -12.85 6.33
C GLY A 26 -5.36 -11.93 7.31
N VAL A 27 -5.43 -10.63 7.02
CA VAL A 27 -6.06 -9.63 7.89
C VAL A 27 -7.34 -9.07 7.30
N ASN A 28 -8.30 -8.76 8.17
CA ASN A 28 -9.51 -8.08 7.74
C ASN A 28 -9.20 -6.63 7.33
N MET A 29 -9.78 -6.14 6.23
CA MET A 29 -9.56 -4.75 5.76
C MET A 29 -9.97 -3.68 6.79
N ILE A 30 -11.04 -3.91 7.56
CA ILE A 30 -11.46 -3.00 8.64
C ILE A 30 -10.37 -2.96 9.70
N GLU A 31 -9.90 -4.12 10.15
CA GLU A 31 -8.80 -4.22 11.10
C GLU A 31 -7.54 -3.51 10.58
N MET A 32 -7.16 -3.76 9.34
CA MET A 32 -6.04 -3.09 8.67
C MET A 32 -6.25 -1.58 8.57
N ARG A 33 -7.46 -1.06 8.40
CA ARG A 33 -7.69 0.40 8.35
C ARG A 33 -7.72 1.05 9.73
N THR A 34 -8.16 0.34 10.77
CA THR A 34 -8.17 0.83 12.17
C THR A 34 -6.74 0.98 12.73
N ARG A 35 -6.57 1.63 13.89
CA ARG A 35 -5.26 1.79 14.55
C ARG A 35 -4.88 0.61 15.46
N THR A 36 -5.45 -0.57 15.22
CA THR A 36 -5.08 -1.78 15.97
C THR A 36 -3.60 -2.12 15.80
N ARG A 37 -2.99 -2.56 16.90
CA ARG A 37 -1.63 -3.11 16.94
C ARG A 37 -1.62 -4.64 17.01
N ARG A 38 -2.78 -5.27 16.88
CA ARG A 38 -2.92 -6.73 16.95
C ARG A 38 -2.46 -7.37 15.63
N HIS A 39 -1.96 -8.59 15.74
CA HIS A 39 -1.65 -9.49 14.63
C HIS A 39 -0.77 -8.84 13.54
N ARG A 40 -1.06 -9.17 12.27
CA ARG A 40 -0.36 -8.73 11.06
C ARG A 40 -0.91 -7.41 10.50
N ALA A 41 -1.93 -6.81 11.12
CA ALA A 41 -2.60 -5.63 10.57
C ALA A 41 -1.68 -4.40 10.39
N PRO A 42 -0.72 -4.11 11.31
CA PRO A 42 0.27 -3.06 11.07
C PRO A 42 1.15 -3.33 9.86
N GLU A 43 1.59 -4.58 9.69
CA GLU A 43 2.46 -4.98 8.60
C GLU A 43 1.75 -4.92 7.24
N ALA A 44 0.52 -5.44 7.16
CA ALA A 44 -0.31 -5.32 5.97
C ALA A 44 -0.52 -3.86 5.56
N ARG A 45 -0.80 -2.97 6.52
CA ARG A 45 -0.94 -1.53 6.24
C ARG A 45 0.35 -0.91 5.73
N GLN A 46 1.50 -1.31 6.28
CA GLN A 46 2.81 -0.81 5.83
C GLN A 46 3.07 -1.22 4.37
N VAL A 47 2.79 -2.48 4.03
CA VAL A 47 2.91 -3.00 2.66
C VAL A 47 1.96 -2.30 1.70
N ALA A 48 0.69 -2.09 2.07
CA ALA A 48 -0.26 -1.35 1.24
C ALA A 48 0.21 0.09 0.94
N ILE A 49 0.75 0.79 1.94
CA ILE A 49 1.32 2.13 1.78
C ILE A 49 2.50 2.11 0.81
N TYR A 50 3.41 1.16 1.02
CA TYR A 50 4.60 1.02 0.20
C TYR A 50 4.24 0.75 -1.27
N LEU A 51 3.36 -0.22 -1.53
CA LEU A 51 2.90 -0.56 -2.88
C LEU A 51 2.22 0.63 -3.58
N ALA A 52 1.34 1.34 -2.88
CA ALA A 52 0.68 2.52 -3.43
C ALA A 52 1.66 3.66 -3.74
N HIS A 53 2.75 3.77 -2.98
CA HIS A 53 3.80 4.74 -3.25
C HIS A 53 4.68 4.33 -4.43
N THR A 54 5.25 3.13 -4.40
CA THR A 54 6.30 2.68 -5.32
C THR A 54 5.76 2.20 -6.66
N VAL A 55 4.60 1.54 -6.67
CA VAL A 55 4.00 0.99 -7.89
C VAL A 55 3.05 1.99 -8.53
N CYS A 56 2.21 2.66 -7.74
CA CYS A 56 1.19 3.55 -8.25
C CYS A 56 1.63 5.03 -8.35
N GLY A 57 2.86 5.34 -7.94
CA GLY A 57 3.44 6.69 -7.99
C GLY A 57 2.72 7.72 -7.12
N ILE A 58 1.97 7.29 -6.11
CA ILE A 58 1.21 8.19 -5.23
C ILE A 58 2.19 8.78 -4.22
N SER A 59 2.24 10.11 -4.12
CA SER A 59 3.12 10.76 -3.15
C SER A 59 2.75 10.42 -1.71
N LEU A 60 3.74 10.33 -0.83
CA LEU A 60 3.51 10.07 0.60
C LEU A 60 2.55 11.09 1.23
N ARG A 61 2.61 12.36 0.79
CA ARG A 61 1.66 13.40 1.21
C ARG A 61 0.23 13.09 0.77
N ALA A 62 0.02 12.60 -0.45
CA ALA A 62 -1.31 12.21 -0.91
C ALA A 62 -1.82 10.96 -0.16
N LEU A 63 -0.97 9.94 0.03
CA LEU A 63 -1.31 8.75 0.83
C LEU A 63 -1.71 9.12 2.26
N SER A 64 -0.93 9.98 2.91
CA SER A 64 -1.26 10.49 4.24
C SER A 64 -2.63 11.17 4.31
N ARG A 65 -3.02 11.91 3.26
CA ARG A 65 -4.37 12.48 3.16
C ARG A 65 -5.44 11.40 2.99
N PHE A 66 -5.22 10.40 2.14
CA PHE A 66 -6.15 9.28 1.97
C PHE A 66 -6.35 8.50 3.27
N LEU A 67 -5.28 8.34 4.05
CA LEU A 67 -5.28 7.56 5.28
C LEU A 67 -5.75 8.35 6.50
N GLY A 68 -5.88 9.69 6.40
CA GLY A 68 -6.11 10.56 7.57
C GLY A 68 -4.97 10.51 8.58
N ARG A 69 -3.72 10.33 8.11
CA ARG A 69 -2.53 10.14 8.97
C ARG A 69 -1.44 11.15 8.63
N HIS A 70 -0.54 11.42 9.59
CA HIS A 70 0.59 12.32 9.37
C HIS A 70 1.57 11.76 8.30
N PRO A 71 2.23 12.61 7.47
CA PRO A 71 3.26 12.21 6.51
C PRO A 71 4.34 11.27 7.06
N SER A 72 4.74 11.48 8.32
CA SER A 72 5.71 10.60 8.99
C SER A 72 5.26 9.14 9.09
N THR A 73 3.94 8.87 9.11
CA THR A 73 3.44 7.49 9.15
C THR A 73 3.70 6.78 7.82
N ALA A 74 3.50 7.47 6.68
CA ALA A 74 3.75 6.87 5.37
C ALA A 74 5.26 6.66 5.13
N ILE A 75 6.09 7.62 5.57
CA ILE A 75 7.55 7.49 5.54
C ILE A 75 8.01 6.31 6.39
N HIS A 76 7.52 6.23 7.63
CA HIS A 76 7.87 5.13 8.54
C HIS A 76 7.45 3.79 7.94
N ALA A 77 6.25 3.68 7.36
CA ALA A 77 5.81 2.47 6.69
C ALA A 77 6.75 2.03 5.57
N CYS A 78 7.17 2.94 4.69
CA CYS A 78 8.10 2.60 3.61
C CYS A 78 9.44 2.09 4.18
N ARG A 79 10.00 2.77 5.19
CA ARG A 79 11.24 2.33 5.85
C ARG A 79 11.12 0.94 6.47
N GLN A 80 9.99 0.62 7.11
CA GLN A 80 9.76 -0.69 7.69
C GLN A 80 9.66 -1.79 6.63
N VAL A 81 9.10 -1.49 5.46
CA VAL A 81 9.02 -2.44 4.35
C VAL A 81 10.40 -2.65 3.74
N GLU A 82 11.16 -1.59 3.47
CA GLU A 82 12.53 -1.69 2.93
C GLU A 82 13.45 -2.50 3.84
N ALA A 83 13.40 -2.26 5.16
CA ALA A 83 14.18 -3.05 6.13
C ALA A 83 13.79 -4.55 6.14
N LYS A 84 12.58 -4.91 5.70
CA LYS A 84 12.14 -6.30 5.60
C LYS A 84 12.53 -6.95 4.27
N ARG A 85 12.84 -6.17 3.23
CA ARG A 85 13.32 -6.71 1.93
C ARG A 85 14.68 -7.39 2.05
N ASP A 86 15.43 -7.16 3.12
CA ASP A 86 16.62 -7.95 3.46
C ASP A 86 16.31 -9.45 3.64
N GLY A 87 15.05 -9.80 3.97
CA GLY A 87 14.59 -11.17 4.04
C GLY A 87 14.11 -11.70 2.69
N ALA A 88 14.83 -12.67 2.12
CA ALA A 88 14.55 -13.21 0.79
C ALA A 88 13.12 -13.78 0.60
N GLU A 89 12.46 -14.26 1.66
CA GLU A 89 11.06 -14.70 1.58
C GLU A 89 10.10 -13.52 1.42
N PHE A 90 10.27 -12.50 2.25
CA PHE A 90 9.46 -11.29 2.23
C PHE A 90 9.66 -10.55 0.90
N ASP A 91 10.91 -10.41 0.46
CA ASP A 91 11.24 -9.71 -0.78
C ASP A 91 10.59 -10.39 -1.99
N ARG A 92 10.71 -11.72 -2.11
CA ARG A 92 10.04 -12.50 -3.17
C ARG A 92 8.52 -12.37 -3.13
N ALA A 93 7.91 -12.28 -1.94
CA ALA A 93 6.48 -12.09 -1.79
C ALA A 93 6.05 -10.68 -2.22
N LEU A 94 6.78 -9.66 -1.79
CA LEU A 94 6.55 -8.27 -2.15
C LEU A 94 6.70 -8.04 -3.65
N ASP A 95 7.74 -8.60 -4.25
CA ASP A 95 7.99 -8.60 -5.69
C ASP A 95 6.82 -9.15 -6.52
N ARG A 96 6.18 -10.23 -6.04
CA ARG A 96 4.99 -10.78 -6.70
C ARG A 96 3.84 -9.78 -6.65
N MET A 97 3.61 -9.17 -5.49
CA MET A 97 2.58 -8.15 -5.31
C MET A 97 2.86 -6.91 -6.19
N GLU A 98 4.10 -6.43 -6.24
CA GLU A 98 4.50 -5.30 -7.07
C GLU A 98 4.21 -5.57 -8.55
N ARG A 99 4.57 -6.76 -9.06
CA ARG A 99 4.30 -7.15 -10.45
C ARG A 99 2.80 -7.25 -10.75
N GLN A 100 2.03 -7.86 -9.87
CA GLN A 100 0.57 -7.97 -10.02
C GLN A 100 -0.09 -6.60 -10.04
N LEU A 101 0.27 -5.72 -9.11
CA LEU A 101 -0.27 -4.37 -9.04
C LEU A 101 0.14 -3.52 -10.25
N ARG A 102 1.39 -3.63 -10.71
CA ARG A 102 1.89 -2.91 -11.89
C ARG A 102 1.08 -3.27 -13.13
N ARG A 103 0.83 -4.56 -13.35
CA ARG A 103 -0.04 -5.03 -14.46
C ARG A 103 -1.45 -4.45 -14.36
N ALA A 104 -2.05 -4.42 -13.17
CA ALA A 104 -3.37 -3.82 -12.97
C ALA A 104 -3.39 -2.29 -13.19
N VAL A 105 -2.28 -1.59 -12.91
CA VAL A 105 -2.12 -0.16 -13.17
C VAL A 105 -2.00 0.12 -14.67
N GLU A 106 -1.25 -0.71 -15.38
CA GLU A 106 -0.96 -0.61 -16.82
C GLU A 106 -2.14 -1.04 -17.70
N ALA A 107 -2.94 -2.02 -17.26
CA ALA A 107 -4.13 -2.52 -17.97
C ALA A 107 -5.31 -1.53 -18.00
N ARG A 108 -5.05 -0.23 -17.80
CA ARG A 108 -6.05 0.82 -17.95
C ARG A 108 -6.38 1.03 -19.44
N PRO A 109 -7.65 0.90 -19.87
CA PRO A 109 -8.10 1.50 -21.13
C PRO A 109 -8.11 3.03 -21.04
#